data_AF-A0A9X4LE07-F1
#
_entry.id   AF-A0A9X4LE07-F1
#
_cell.length_a   1.000
_cell.length_b   1.000
_cell.length_c   1.000
_cell.angle_alpha   90.00
_cell.angle_beta   90.00
_cell.angle_gamma   90.00
#
_symmetry.space_group_name_H-M   'P 1'
#
loop_
_entity.id
_entity.type
_entity.pdbx_description
1 polymer ?
#
loop_
_entity_poly.entity_id
_entity_poly.type
_entity_poly.pdbx_seq_one_letter_code
_entity_poly.pdbx_strand_id
1 'polypeptide(L)'
;MDITTILFYVFSGILLVSSFRVITARSTVHAALFLILSFFTASCIWMLLKAEFLAIALVLVYIGAVMVLFLFVVMMLDLNTDSLREGFWKHLPLAAVVGALIAFEMGIVLMGGFQLSDAPAATAAQLQQGNTKLLGIEIYTSYLYPLQIAAVLLLVAIVAAIALTLRRRKDSRAMDASEQVKVTKAQRLKIVKMAPTVADPAQPAAPTEGGQA
;
A
#
# COMPACT_ATOMS: atom_id res chain seq x y z
N MET A 1 -14.62 -27.47 -29.43
CA MET A 1 -13.79 -26.64 -28.53
C MET A 1 -13.33 -27.53 -27.40
N ASP A 2 -12.05 -27.47 -27.06
CA ASP A 2 -11.53 -28.23 -25.94
C ASP A 2 -12.02 -27.62 -24.61
N ILE A 3 -12.14 -28.42 -23.54
CA ILE A 3 -12.64 -27.95 -22.23
C ILE A 3 -11.74 -26.81 -21.71
N THR A 4 -10.44 -26.93 -21.95
CA THR A 4 -9.43 -25.92 -21.65
C THR A 4 -9.70 -24.58 -22.33
N THR A 5 -10.14 -24.60 -23.59
CA THR A 5 -10.48 -23.40 -24.36
C THR A 5 -11.74 -22.71 -23.81
N ILE A 6 -12.76 -23.49 -23.44
CA ILE A 6 -13.98 -22.94 -22.84
C ILE A 6 -13.66 -22.27 -21.51
N LEU A 7 -12.91 -22.95 -20.64
CA LEU A 7 -12.48 -22.39 -19.35
C LEU A 7 -11.65 -21.12 -19.52
N PHE A 8 -10.75 -21.09 -20.51
CA PHE A 8 -9.95 -19.91 -20.83
C PHE A 8 -10.83 -18.69 -21.17
N TYR A 9 -11.81 -18.85 -22.06
CA TYR A 9 -12.70 -17.74 -22.44
C TYR A 9 -13.58 -17.27 -21.28
N VAL A 10 -14.06 -18.20 -20.44
CA VAL A 10 -14.83 -17.86 -19.24
C VAL A 10 -13.99 -17.06 -18.25
N PHE A 11 -12.79 -17.54 -17.89
CA PHE A 11 -11.91 -16.82 -16.96
C PHE A 11 -11.44 -15.49 -17.52
N SER A 12 -11.12 -15.41 -18.80
CA SER A 12 -10.74 -14.16 -19.47
C SER A 12 -11.88 -13.14 -19.46
N GLY A 13 -13.12 -13.58 -19.72
CA GLY A 13 -14.31 -12.73 -19.63
C GLY A 13 -14.51 -12.17 -18.23
N ILE A 14 -14.41 -13.01 -17.20
CA ILE A 14 -14.52 -12.56 -15.79
C ILE A 14 -13.38 -11.61 -15.42
N LEU A 15 -12.16 -11.87 -15.90
CA LEU A 15 -11.00 -11.01 -15.65
C LEU A 15 -11.19 -9.61 -16.24
N LEU A 16 -11.67 -9.51 -17.50
CA LEU A 16 -11.93 -8.21 -18.12
C LEU A 16 -13.05 -7.44 -17.42
N VAL A 17 -14.16 -8.11 -17.09
CA VAL A 17 -15.28 -7.48 -16.38
C VAL A 17 -14.87 -7.02 -14.99
N SER A 18 -14.14 -7.86 -14.24
CA SER A 18 -13.65 -7.50 -12.91
C SER A 18 -12.67 -6.34 -12.97
N SER A 19 -11.68 -6.37 -13.86
CA SER A 19 -10.72 -5.28 -14.06
C SER A 19 -11.40 -3.95 -14.42
N PHE A 20 -12.40 -3.98 -15.31
CA PHE A 20 -13.20 -2.80 -15.62
C PHE A 20 -13.99 -2.29 -14.39
N ARG A 21 -14.53 -3.20 -13.58
CA ARG A 21 -15.26 -2.85 -12.35
C ARG A 21 -14.37 -2.29 -11.25
N VAL A 22 -13.09 -2.65 -11.17
CA VAL A 22 -12.13 -2.05 -10.23
C VAL A 22 -12.05 -0.53 -10.42
N ILE A 23 -12.01 -0.06 -11.66
CA ILE A 23 -11.84 1.36 -11.98
C ILE A 23 -13.18 2.12 -11.91
N THR A 24 -14.28 1.46 -12.24
CA THR A 24 -15.61 2.10 -12.32
C THR A 24 -16.39 2.08 -11.00
N ALA A 25 -16.03 1.22 -10.05
CA ALA A 25 -16.69 1.11 -8.75
C ALA A 25 -16.65 2.44 -7.97
N ARG A 26 -17.76 2.75 -7.28
CA ARG A 26 -17.91 4.01 -6.52
C ARG A 26 -17.29 3.97 -5.14
N SER A 27 -17.19 2.79 -4.54
CA SER A 27 -16.63 2.59 -3.22
C SER A 27 -15.33 1.81 -3.32
N THR A 28 -14.34 2.25 -2.55
CA THR A 28 -12.98 1.72 -2.57
C THR A 28 -12.92 0.27 -2.12
N VAL A 29 -13.81 -0.14 -1.20
CA VAL A 29 -13.95 -1.52 -0.76
C VAL A 29 -14.44 -2.42 -1.90
N HIS A 30 -15.45 -1.99 -2.67
CA HIS A 30 -15.95 -2.79 -3.80
C HIS A 30 -14.89 -2.87 -4.91
N ALA A 31 -14.17 -1.78 -5.18
CA ALA A 31 -13.04 -1.80 -6.10
C ALA A 31 -11.98 -2.85 -5.68
N ALA A 32 -11.63 -2.90 -4.39
CA ALA A 32 -10.67 -3.88 -3.87
C ALA A 32 -11.19 -5.34 -3.97
N LEU A 33 -12.48 -5.59 -3.73
CA LEU A 33 -13.08 -6.92 -3.91
C LEU A 33 -13.04 -7.38 -5.39
N PHE A 34 -13.34 -6.49 -6.33
CA PHE A 34 -13.20 -6.79 -7.76
C PHE A 34 -11.74 -7.02 -8.17
N LEU A 35 -10.79 -6.34 -7.51
CA LEU A 35 -9.36 -6.53 -7.76
C LEU A 35 -8.91 -7.92 -7.29
N ILE A 36 -9.37 -8.38 -6.11
CA ILE A 36 -9.14 -9.74 -5.63
C ILE A 36 -9.70 -10.77 -6.63
N LEU A 37 -10.93 -10.56 -7.13
CA LEU A 37 -11.52 -11.43 -8.14
C LEU A 37 -10.68 -11.47 -9.43
N SER A 38 -10.12 -10.34 -9.86
CA SER A 38 -9.26 -10.27 -11.06
C SER A 38 -7.95 -11.06 -10.88
N PHE A 39 -7.29 -10.96 -9.72
CA PHE A 39 -6.08 -11.74 -9.45
C PHE A 39 -6.37 -13.23 -9.28
N PHE A 40 -7.51 -13.58 -8.68
CA PHE A 40 -7.91 -14.98 -8.55
C PHE A 40 -8.15 -15.63 -9.91
N THR A 41 -8.90 -14.94 -10.79
CA THR A 41 -9.14 -15.42 -12.16
C THR A 41 -7.87 -15.45 -13.01
N ALA A 42 -6.97 -14.48 -12.85
CA ALA A 42 -5.64 -14.52 -13.46
C ALA A 42 -4.81 -15.73 -13.03
N SER A 43 -4.86 -16.10 -11.75
CA SER A 43 -4.23 -17.33 -11.23
C SER A 43 -4.79 -18.58 -11.91
N CYS A 44 -6.11 -18.66 -12.10
CA CYS A 44 -6.73 -19.76 -12.83
C CYS A 44 -6.21 -19.84 -14.28
N ILE A 45 -6.04 -18.71 -14.96
CA ILE A 45 -5.47 -18.66 -16.31
C ILE A 45 -4.01 -19.16 -16.32
N TRP A 46 -3.20 -18.75 -15.35
CA TRP A 46 -1.82 -19.26 -15.22
C TRP A 46 -1.77 -20.76 -14.92
N MET A 47 -2.73 -21.28 -14.15
CA MET A 47 -2.88 -22.72 -13.94
C MET A 47 -3.19 -23.45 -15.25
N LEU A 48 -4.05 -22.89 -16.10
CA LEU A 48 -4.34 -23.44 -17.44
C LEU A 48 -3.10 -23.46 -18.34
N LEU A 49 -2.20 -22.48 -18.18
CA LEU A 49 -0.91 -22.41 -18.90
C LEU A 49 0.18 -23.32 -18.30
N LYS A 50 -0.14 -24.16 -17.32
CA LYS A 50 0.81 -25.02 -16.59
C LYS A 50 1.91 -24.23 -15.84
N ALA A 51 1.62 -22.99 -15.46
CA ALA A 51 2.49 -22.15 -14.64
C ALA A 51 2.10 -22.27 -13.15
N GLU A 52 2.22 -23.47 -12.59
CA GLU A 52 1.71 -23.83 -11.26
C GLU A 52 2.28 -22.96 -10.13
N PHE A 53 3.60 -22.81 -10.08
CA PHE A 53 4.25 -21.99 -9.06
C PHE A 53 3.79 -20.54 -9.10
N LEU A 54 3.72 -19.96 -10.31
CA LEU A 54 3.35 -18.57 -10.51
C LEU A 54 1.88 -18.34 -10.13
N ALA A 55 0.98 -19.27 -10.47
CA ALA A 55 -0.44 -19.23 -10.08
C ALA A 55 -0.60 -19.22 -8.55
N ILE A 56 0.07 -20.14 -7.85
CA ILE A 56 0.01 -20.22 -6.38
C ILE A 56 0.63 -18.97 -5.75
N ALA A 57 1.76 -18.48 -6.26
CA ALA A 57 2.41 -17.27 -5.77
C ALA A 57 1.52 -16.02 -5.94
N LEU A 58 0.77 -15.93 -7.04
CA LEU A 58 -0.19 -14.85 -7.26
C LEU A 58 -1.26 -14.83 -6.18
N VAL A 59 -1.81 -16.00 -5.82
CA VAL A 59 -2.81 -16.08 -4.75
C VAL A 59 -2.19 -15.76 -3.38
N LEU A 60 -1.06 -16.38 -3.04
CA LEU A 60 -0.48 -16.24 -1.70
C LEU A 60 0.01 -14.81 -1.44
N VAL A 61 0.77 -14.23 -2.37
CA VAL A 61 1.40 -12.92 -2.16
C VAL A 61 0.43 -11.79 -2.49
N TYR A 62 -0.19 -11.79 -3.66
CA TYR A 62 -1.04 -10.66 -4.05
C TYR A 62 -2.37 -10.70 -3.31
N ILE A 63 -3.11 -11.82 -3.36
CA ILE A 63 -4.42 -11.90 -2.67
C ILE A 63 -4.22 -11.99 -1.16
N GLY A 64 -3.31 -12.86 -0.70
CA GLY A 64 -3.12 -13.12 0.73
C GLY A 64 -2.47 -11.98 1.50
N ALA A 65 -1.28 -11.52 1.08
CA ALA A 65 -0.55 -10.51 1.82
C ALA A 65 -0.95 -9.08 1.42
N VAL A 66 -0.84 -8.75 0.13
CA VAL A 66 -0.97 -7.36 -0.34
C VAL A 66 -2.42 -6.87 -0.31
N MET A 67 -3.37 -7.64 -0.85
CA MET A 67 -4.77 -7.21 -0.91
C MET A 67 -5.45 -7.18 0.46
N VAL A 68 -5.13 -8.10 1.37
CA VAL A 68 -5.66 -8.07 2.74
C VAL A 68 -5.15 -6.82 3.48
N LEU A 69 -3.85 -6.52 3.39
CA LEU A 69 -3.29 -5.27 3.95
C LEU A 69 -3.99 -4.05 3.35
N PHE A 70 -4.16 -4.04 2.02
CA PHE A 70 -4.82 -2.95 1.31
C PHE A 70 -6.27 -2.75 1.77
N LEU A 71 -7.03 -3.83 1.96
CA LEU A 71 -8.40 -3.77 2.47
C LEU A 71 -8.45 -3.16 3.87
N PHE A 72 -7.53 -3.53 4.78
CA PHE A 72 -7.45 -2.91 6.10
C PHE A 72 -7.19 -1.41 6.01
N VAL A 73 -6.24 -0.99 5.16
CA VAL A 73 -5.88 0.42 4.98
C VAL A 73 -7.06 1.20 4.42
N VAL A 74 -7.68 0.69 3.36
CA VAL A 74 -8.81 1.35 2.69
C VAL A 74 -10.06 1.41 3.57
N MET A 75 -10.29 0.43 4.43
CA MET A 75 -11.44 0.45 5.33
C MET A 75 -11.23 1.43 6.49
N MET A 76 -9.99 1.60 6.95
CA MET A 76 -9.66 2.57 8.01
C MET A 76 -9.65 4.02 7.49
N LEU A 77 -9.33 4.21 6.20
CA LEU A 77 -9.39 5.50 5.53
C LEU A 77 -10.80 5.77 5.01
N ASP A 78 -11.49 6.74 5.62
CA ASP A 78 -12.74 7.27 5.06
C ASP A 78 -12.41 8.14 3.84
N LEU A 79 -12.37 7.51 2.67
CA LEU A 79 -12.09 8.19 1.40
C LEU A 79 -13.38 8.78 0.83
N ASN A 80 -13.50 10.11 0.83
CA ASN A 80 -14.62 10.79 0.18
C ASN A 80 -14.46 10.70 -1.36
N THR A 81 -15.14 9.74 -1.99
CA THR A 81 -15.00 9.47 -3.43
C THR A 81 -15.74 10.47 -4.32
N ASP A 82 -16.57 11.34 -3.74
CA ASP A 82 -17.38 12.32 -4.47
C ASP A 82 -16.55 13.51 -4.96
N SER A 83 -15.60 14.03 -4.17
CA SER A 83 -14.72 15.14 -4.58
C SER A 83 -13.64 14.70 -5.58
N LEU A 84 -13.21 13.44 -5.55
CA LEU A 84 -12.24 12.88 -6.51
C LEU A 84 -12.80 12.70 -7.92
N ARG A 85 -14.13 12.76 -8.08
CA ARG A 85 -14.82 12.57 -9.37
C ARG A 85 -15.17 13.85 -10.09
N GLU A 86 -14.98 15.02 -9.48
CA GLU A 86 -15.10 16.32 -10.14
C GLU A 86 -14.00 16.48 -11.21
N GLY A 87 -14.28 15.99 -12.42
CA GLY A 87 -13.37 16.03 -13.57
C GLY A 87 -13.15 14.69 -14.27
N PHE A 88 -13.53 13.56 -13.66
CA PHE A 88 -13.34 12.23 -14.27
C PHE A 88 -14.02 12.13 -15.64
N TRP A 89 -15.25 12.64 -15.76
CA TRP A 89 -16.01 12.62 -17.02
C TRP A 89 -15.42 13.52 -18.11
N LYS A 90 -14.67 14.56 -17.74
CA LYS A 90 -14.00 15.45 -18.70
C LYS A 90 -12.74 14.80 -19.29
N HIS A 91 -12.04 13.97 -18.52
CA HIS A 91 -10.83 13.28 -18.95
C HIS A 91 -11.07 11.87 -19.50
N LEU A 92 -12.25 11.29 -19.25
CA LEU A 92 -12.65 9.98 -19.77
C LEU A 92 -12.55 9.83 -21.30
N PRO A 93 -13.02 10.78 -22.15
CA PRO A 93 -12.90 10.61 -23.60
C PRO A 93 -11.45 10.62 -24.06
N LEU A 94 -10.59 11.45 -23.45
CA LEU A 94 -9.15 11.45 -23.74
C LEU A 94 -8.50 10.14 -23.31
N ALA A 95 -8.79 9.66 -22.10
CA ALA A 95 -8.27 8.40 -21.58
C ALA A 95 -8.73 7.20 -22.43
N ALA A 96 -9.97 7.21 -22.91
CA ALA A 96 -10.50 6.18 -23.80
C ALA A 96 -9.82 6.17 -25.17
N VAL A 97 -9.55 7.34 -25.76
CA VAL A 97 -8.81 7.44 -27.03
C VAL A 97 -7.39 6.92 -26.87
N VAL A 98 -6.68 7.32 -25.80
CA VAL A 98 -5.32 6.82 -25.52
C VAL A 98 -5.33 5.32 -25.25
N GLY A 99 -6.27 4.82 -24.46
CA GLY A 99 -6.42 3.38 -24.19
C GLY A 99 -6.72 2.57 -25.45
N ALA A 100 -7.59 3.08 -26.33
CA ALA A 100 -7.90 2.45 -27.61
C ALA A 100 -6.69 2.46 -28.55
N LEU A 101 -5.92 3.55 -28.57
CA LEU A 101 -4.67 3.64 -29.35
C LEU A 101 -3.66 2.60 -28.87
N ILE A 102 -3.43 2.50 -27.55
CA ILE A 102 -2.51 1.49 -26.98
C ILE A 102 -3.00 0.08 -27.30
N ALA A 103 -4.30 -0.20 -27.16
CA ALA A 103 -4.86 -1.51 -27.49
C ALA A 103 -4.72 -1.83 -28.99
N PHE A 104 -4.87 -0.83 -29.85
CA PHE A 104 -4.69 -0.96 -31.30
C PHE A 104 -3.23 -1.22 -31.67
N GLU A 105 -2.29 -0.46 -31.11
CA GLU A 105 -0.85 -0.70 -31.28
C GLU A 105 -0.47 -2.11 -30.84
N MET A 106 -0.96 -2.54 -29.67
CA MET A 106 -0.67 -3.88 -29.16
C MET A 106 -1.30 -4.97 -30.03
N GLY A 107 -2.49 -4.71 -30.61
CA GLY A 107 -3.11 -5.58 -31.61
C GLY A 107 -2.28 -5.70 -32.88
N ILE A 108 -1.75 -4.60 -33.41
CA ILE A 108 -0.85 -4.60 -34.58
C ILE A 108 0.44 -5.37 -34.25
N VAL A 109 1.06 -5.16 -33.09
CA VAL A 109 2.28 -5.88 -32.70
C VAL A 109 2.03 -7.39 -32.59
N LEU A 110 0.90 -7.80 -32.02
CA LEU A 110 0.53 -9.20 -31.90
C LEU A 110 0.20 -9.84 -33.26
N MET A 111 -0.49 -9.12 -34.16
CA MET A 111 -0.84 -9.60 -35.51
C MET A 111 0.34 -9.55 -36.49
N GLY A 112 1.25 -8.60 -36.32
CA GLY A 112 2.40 -8.33 -37.19
C GLY A 112 3.53 -9.38 -37.11
N GLY A 113 3.34 -10.43 -36.31
CA GLY A 113 4.24 -11.56 -36.24
C GLY A 113 5.12 -11.54 -34.99
N PHE A 114 4.51 -11.74 -33.82
CA PHE A 114 5.23 -12.46 -32.77
C PHE A 114 5.46 -13.87 -33.29
N GLN A 115 6.64 -14.14 -33.86
CA GLN A 115 7.06 -15.48 -34.25
C GLN A 115 7.23 -16.32 -32.98
N LEU A 116 6.12 -16.82 -32.42
CA LEU A 116 6.12 -17.77 -31.31
C LEU A 116 6.88 -19.06 -31.65
N SER A 117 7.19 -19.27 -32.93
CA SER A 117 7.96 -20.39 -33.47
C SER A 117 9.39 -20.48 -32.94
N ASP A 118 10.00 -19.36 -32.52
CA ASP A 118 11.37 -19.33 -31.96
C ASP A 118 11.41 -19.40 -30.43
N ALA A 119 10.24 -19.48 -29.76
CA ALA A 119 10.24 -19.75 -28.34
C ALA A 119 10.80 -21.17 -28.12
N PRO A 120 11.90 -21.34 -27.36
CA PRO A 120 12.49 -22.65 -27.15
C PRO A 120 11.44 -23.54 -26.50
N ALA A 121 10.94 -24.52 -27.27
CA ALA A 121 9.98 -25.47 -26.78
C ALA A 121 10.60 -26.23 -25.60
N ALA A 122 9.90 -26.26 -24.46
CA ALA A 122 10.35 -27.03 -23.32
C ALA A 122 10.56 -28.49 -23.75
N THR A 123 11.78 -29.00 -23.56
CA THR A 123 12.10 -30.39 -23.86
C THR A 123 11.23 -31.31 -23.00
N ALA A 124 10.94 -32.52 -23.48
CA ALA A 124 10.15 -33.50 -22.73
C ALA A 124 10.73 -33.79 -21.33
N ALA A 125 12.07 -33.67 -21.17
CA ALA A 125 12.76 -33.80 -19.89
C ALA A 125 12.49 -32.62 -18.94
N GLN A 126 12.33 -31.40 -19.44
CA GLN A 126 11.97 -30.22 -18.65
C GLN A 126 10.51 -30.30 -18.16
N LEU A 127 9.60 -30.76 -19.02
CA LEU A 127 8.19 -30.99 -18.64
C LEU A 127 8.02 -32.01 -17.51
N GLN A 128 8.96 -32.94 -17.34
CA GLN A 128 8.97 -33.93 -16.25
C GLN A 128 9.50 -33.37 -14.92
N GLN A 129 10.35 -32.32 -14.94
CA GLN A 129 11.01 -31.82 -13.73
C GLN A 129 10.15 -30.87 -12.88
N GLY A 130 8.94 -30.52 -13.31
CA GLY A 130 8.04 -29.60 -12.60
C GLY A 130 8.50 -28.14 -12.69
N ASN A 131 7.55 -27.22 -12.89
CA ASN A 131 7.84 -25.79 -13.14
C ASN A 131 8.65 -25.16 -12.00
N THR A 132 8.31 -25.46 -10.74
CA THR A 132 8.97 -24.95 -9.54
C THR A 132 10.46 -25.26 -9.49
N LYS A 133 10.85 -26.47 -9.87
CA LYS A 133 12.27 -26.89 -9.83
C LYS A 133 13.08 -26.19 -10.91
N LEU A 134 12.54 -26.09 -12.13
CA LEU A 134 13.20 -25.40 -13.23
C LEU A 134 13.39 -23.91 -12.92
N LEU A 135 12.35 -23.25 -12.39
CA LEU A 135 12.44 -21.87 -11.96
C LEU A 135 13.48 -21.69 -10.85
N GLY A 136 13.53 -22.61 -9.89
CA GLY A 136 14.54 -22.60 -8.82
C GLY A 136 15.96 -22.68 -9.35
N ILE A 137 16.24 -23.60 -10.27
CA ILE A 137 17.58 -23.71 -10.89
C ILE A 137 17.94 -22.38 -11.55
N GLU A 138 17.07 -21.84 -12.40
CA GLU A 138 17.34 -20.62 -13.16
C GLU A 138 17.55 -19.40 -12.25
N ILE A 139 16.76 -19.27 -11.17
CA ILE A 139 16.88 -18.18 -10.19
C ILE A 139 18.24 -18.23 -9.47
N TYR A 140 18.71 -19.43 -9.10
CA TYR A 140 19.94 -19.59 -8.35
C TYR A 140 21.21 -19.72 -9.22
N THR A 141 21.09 -19.97 -10.52
CA THR A 141 22.25 -20.02 -11.44
C THR A 141 22.42 -18.73 -12.22
N SER A 142 21.37 -18.29 -12.93
CA SER A 142 21.45 -17.18 -13.90
C SER A 142 21.01 -15.86 -13.29
N TYR A 143 19.95 -15.88 -12.47
CA TYR A 143 19.35 -14.66 -11.88
C TYR A 143 19.71 -14.42 -10.41
N LEU A 144 20.88 -14.92 -9.98
CA LEU A 144 21.34 -14.78 -8.60
C LEU A 144 21.49 -13.30 -8.19
N TYR A 145 21.98 -12.44 -9.10
CA TYR A 145 22.12 -11.01 -8.83
C TYR A 145 20.76 -10.30 -8.62
N PRO A 146 19.76 -10.42 -9.52
CA PRO A 146 18.42 -9.90 -9.26
C PRO A 146 17.79 -10.42 -7.97
N LEU A 147 18.02 -11.69 -7.62
CA LEU A 147 17.52 -12.27 -6.36
C LEU A 147 18.12 -11.55 -5.13
N GLN A 148 19.43 -11.28 -5.15
CA GLN A 148 20.10 -10.53 -4.07
C GLN A 148 19.57 -9.09 -3.97
N ILE A 149 19.38 -8.43 -5.12
CA ILE A 149 18.80 -7.08 -5.14
C ILE A 149 17.38 -7.10 -4.57
N ALA A 150 16.56 -8.08 -4.93
CA ALA A 150 15.22 -8.25 -4.36
C ALA A 150 15.25 -8.44 -2.84
N ALA A 151 16.21 -9.22 -2.32
CA ALA A 151 16.38 -9.39 -0.86
C ALA A 151 16.73 -8.07 -0.16
N VAL A 152 17.62 -7.26 -0.75
CA VAL A 152 17.94 -5.92 -0.23
C VAL A 152 16.73 -4.99 -0.30
N LEU A 153 15.95 -5.02 -1.39
CA LEU A 153 14.72 -4.23 -1.51
C LEU A 153 13.69 -4.58 -0.44
N LEU A 154 13.52 -5.88 -0.13
CA LEU A 154 12.64 -6.32 0.96
C LEU A 154 13.14 -5.84 2.32
N LEU A 155 14.45 -5.88 2.57
CA LEU A 155 15.04 -5.34 3.79
C LEU A 155 14.76 -3.84 3.92
N VAL A 156 15.01 -3.08 2.86
CA VAL A 156 14.76 -1.63 2.83
C VAL A 156 13.29 -1.33 3.03
N ALA A 157 12.38 -2.10 2.42
CA ALA A 157 10.94 -1.95 2.59
C ALA A 157 10.51 -2.12 4.05
N ILE A 158 11.04 -3.14 4.76
CA ILE A 158 10.76 -3.37 6.18
C ILE A 158 11.30 -2.21 7.04
N VAL A 159 12.54 -1.80 6.82
CA VAL A 159 13.16 -0.67 7.56
C VAL A 159 12.37 0.61 7.34
N ALA A 160 11.98 0.91 6.10
CA ALA A 160 11.19 2.09 5.76
C ALA A 160 9.79 2.04 6.40
N ALA A 161 9.10 0.90 6.31
CA ALA A 161 7.78 0.73 6.92
C ALA A 161 7.81 0.92 8.44
N ILE A 162 8.82 0.36 9.14
CA ILE A 162 9.00 0.56 10.57
C ILE A 162 9.34 2.03 10.88
N ALA A 163 10.28 2.63 10.15
CA ALA A 163 10.67 4.02 10.37
C ALA A 163 9.51 5.01 10.19
N LEU A 164 8.61 4.76 9.22
CA LEU A 164 7.43 5.61 8.99
C LEU A 164 6.33 5.41 10.04
N THR A 165 6.16 4.19 10.55
CA THR A 165 5.09 3.86 11.52
C THR A 165 5.51 4.06 12.97
N LEU A 166 6.82 4.16 13.24
CA LEU A 166 7.36 4.36 14.58
C LEU A 166 7.08 5.78 15.11
N ARG A 167 5.92 5.94 15.75
CA ARG A 167 5.53 7.20 16.38
C ARG A 167 6.07 7.27 17.81
N ARG A 168 6.92 8.27 18.09
CA ARG A 168 7.30 8.57 19.49
C ARG A 168 6.07 9.03 20.27
N ARG A 169 5.83 8.40 21.44
CA ARG A 169 4.78 8.85 22.37
C ARG A 169 5.18 10.22 22.95
N LYS A 170 4.33 11.22 22.74
CA LYS A 170 4.53 12.59 23.25
C LYS A 170 4.48 12.67 24.78
N ASP A 171 3.86 11.67 25.41
CA ASP A 171 3.70 11.60 26.87
C ASP A 171 4.92 11.01 27.57
N SER A 172 5.92 10.54 26.81
CA SER A 172 7.17 10.02 27.36
C SER A 172 8.06 11.18 27.78
N ARG A 173 8.19 11.40 29.09
CA ARG A 173 9.18 12.31 29.67
C ARG A 173 10.54 11.62 29.78
N ALA A 174 11.10 11.20 28.64
CA ALA A 174 12.45 10.67 28.60
C ALA A 174 13.44 11.78 28.97
N MET A 175 14.25 11.53 29.99
CA MET A 175 15.33 12.42 30.39
C MET A 175 16.58 12.08 29.59
N ASP A 176 17.14 13.07 28.89
CA ASP A 176 18.43 12.93 28.24
C ASP A 176 19.54 13.18 29.28
N ALA A 177 20.29 12.11 29.60
CA ALA A 177 21.39 12.19 30.57
C ALA A 177 22.49 13.17 30.11
N SER A 178 22.70 13.34 28.81
CA SER A 178 23.70 14.25 28.28
C SER A 178 23.32 15.72 28.51
N GLU A 179 22.03 16.05 28.38
CA GLU A 179 21.49 17.36 28.73
C GLU A 179 21.60 17.63 30.24
N GLN A 180 21.36 16.60 31.09
CA GLN A 180 21.48 16.73 32.55
C GLN A 180 22.90 16.99 33.05
N VAL A 181 23.91 16.49 32.34
CA VAL A 181 25.34 16.70 32.67
C VAL A 181 25.85 18.06 32.20
N LYS A 182 25.32 18.59 31.09
CA LYS A 182 25.73 19.89 30.52
C LYS A 182 25.16 21.11 31.26
N VAL A 183 24.25 20.92 32.22
CA VAL A 183 23.55 22.01 32.90
C VAL A 183 24.52 22.88 33.71
N THR A 184 24.50 24.19 33.44
CA THR A 184 25.34 25.17 34.15
C THR A 184 24.61 25.80 35.34
N LYS A 185 25.36 26.36 36.31
CA LYS A 185 24.80 27.01 37.53
C LYS A 185 23.70 28.04 37.23
N ALA A 186 23.87 28.82 36.16
CA ALA A 186 22.92 29.84 35.71
C ALA A 186 21.55 29.27 35.31
N GLN A 187 21.48 28.00 34.89
CA GLN A 187 20.25 27.33 34.47
C GLN A 187 19.49 26.66 35.63
N ARG A 188 20.18 26.38 36.75
CA ARG A 188 19.57 25.70 37.91
C ARG A 188 18.89 26.65 38.90
N LEU A 189 19.35 27.89 38.98
CA LEU A 189 18.92 28.83 40.01
C LEU A 189 18.72 30.23 39.40
N LYS A 190 17.49 30.75 39.49
CA LYS A 190 17.18 32.16 39.22
C LYS A 190 16.89 32.86 40.54
N ILE A 191 17.83 33.67 41.02
CA ILE A 191 17.64 34.48 42.22
C ILE A 191 16.70 35.63 41.85
N VAL A 192 15.44 35.54 42.26
CA VAL A 192 14.46 36.62 42.09
C VAL A 192 14.39 37.40 43.40
N LYS A 193 14.78 38.68 43.37
CA LYS A 193 14.51 39.59 44.49
C LYS A 193 13.02 39.93 44.48
N MET A 194 12.33 39.59 45.56
CA MET A 194 10.95 40.02 45.80
C MET A 194 10.91 40.97 47.00
N ALA A 195 10.11 42.02 46.89
CA ALA A 195 9.83 42.91 48.01
C ALA A 195 8.98 42.17 49.05
N PRO A 196 9.22 42.39 50.37
CA PRO A 196 8.37 41.82 51.41
C PRO A 196 6.95 42.35 51.25
N THR A 197 5.96 41.45 51.17
CA THR A 197 4.55 41.85 51.22
C THR A 197 4.26 42.36 52.63
N VAL A 198 4.21 43.68 52.78
CA VAL A 198 3.73 44.32 54.01
C VAL A 198 2.21 44.31 53.92
N ALA A 199 1.53 43.78 54.94
CA ALA A 199 0.08 43.85 55.02
C ALA A 199 -0.34 45.32 55.07
N ASP A 200 -1.19 45.75 54.13
CA ASP A 200 -1.74 47.09 54.12
C ASP A 200 -2.45 47.34 55.46
N PRO A 201 -2.26 48.49 56.12
CA PRO A 201 -2.94 48.80 57.37
C PRO A 201 -4.45 48.67 57.16
N ALA A 202 -5.11 47.87 58.00
CA ALA A 202 -6.54 47.66 57.94
C ALA A 202 -7.28 49.00 57.79
N GLN A 203 -7.95 49.16 56.66
CA GLN A 203 -8.75 50.34 56.35
C GLN A 203 -9.79 50.50 57.48
N PRO A 204 -9.88 51.66 58.15
CA PRO A 204 -10.82 51.83 59.26
C PRO A 204 -12.23 51.52 58.77
N ALA A 205 -12.91 50.61 59.47
CA ALA A 205 -14.28 50.22 59.17
C ALA A 205 -15.15 51.49 59.05
N ALA A 206 -15.88 51.60 57.94
CA ALA A 206 -16.84 52.68 57.73
C ALA A 206 -17.85 52.69 58.88
N PRO A 207 -18.25 53.85 59.41
CA PRO A 207 -19.23 53.92 60.49
C PRO A 207 -20.53 53.27 60.01
N THR A 208 -20.97 52.22 60.70
CA THR A 208 -22.35 51.73 60.59
C THR A 208 -23.29 52.86 61.00
N GLU A 209 -23.95 53.47 60.03
CA GLU A 209 -25.10 54.34 60.27
C GLU A 209 -26.17 53.51 61.00
N GLY A 210 -26.36 53.84 62.28
CA GLY A 210 -27.54 53.45 63.03
C GLY A 210 -28.70 54.40 62.69
N GLY A 211 -29.89 53.83 62.53
CA GLY A 211 -31.16 54.55 62.39
C GLY A 211 -32.21 53.66 61.74
N GLN A 212 -32.97 52.88 62.50
CA GLN A 212 -34.27 53.25 63.08
C GLN A 212 -35.38 53.49 62.03
N ALA A 213 -36.22 52.47 61.82
CA ALA A 213 -37.69 52.46 61.91
C ALA A 213 -38.27 51.31 61.07
#